data_AF-A0A3N2RC11-F1
#
_entry.id   AF-A0A3N2RC11-F1
#
_cell.length_a   1.000
_cell.length_b   1.000
_cell.length_c   1.000
_cell.angle_alpha   90.00
_cell.angle_beta   90.00
_cell.angle_gamma   90.00
#
_symmetry.space_group_name_H-M   'P 1'
#
loop_
_entity.id
_entity.type
_entity.pdbx_description
1 polymer ?
#
loop_
_entity_poly.entity_id
_entity_poly.type
_entity_poly.pdbx_seq_one_letter_code
_entity_poly.pdbx_strand_id
1 'polypeptide(L)'
;MLQREDIENAVELQTRSYALLRWLAQAVQRGVIGFDAAHAYARDPAAAAAWTQRHRSELPPDALPPQHDSAGFFRLFAGYLDHGHRLAREPGQRPYSPGAHCFCEMCSWFINGPNLRSRPPTAGDQRRADRQMRASLDELALDRGRLLDEDQVGALMRQPELREAAALYAYAETLLRRMRGGGCETGVPIALWRRFAWTAQGAPKRKFRLRTDAVMAAQALLAERLDALPAPG
;
A
#
# COMPACT_ATOMS: atom_id res chain seq x y z
N MET A 1 -11.27 15.42 7.45
CA MET A 1 -10.26 15.84 6.46
C MET A 1 -8.87 15.37 6.90
N LEU A 2 -8.04 14.95 5.95
CA LEU A 2 -6.66 14.53 6.17
C LEU A 2 -5.76 15.74 6.49
N GLN A 3 -4.96 15.61 7.54
CA GLN A 3 -3.94 16.58 7.91
C GLN A 3 -2.61 16.24 7.23
N ARG A 4 -1.90 17.27 6.74
CA ARG A 4 -0.64 17.07 6.00
C ARG A 4 0.41 16.33 6.83
N GLU A 5 0.62 16.74 8.08
CA GLU A 5 1.61 16.16 8.97
C GLU A 5 1.35 14.66 9.25
N ASP A 6 0.08 14.31 9.46
CA ASP A 6 -0.36 12.91 9.61
C ASP A 6 0.00 12.07 8.37
N ILE A 7 -0.22 12.63 7.17
CA ILE A 7 0.10 11.95 5.90
C ILE A 7 1.59 11.85 5.67
N GLU A 8 2.38 12.87 6.02
CA GLU A 8 3.84 12.84 5.91
C GLU A 8 4.42 11.70 6.75
N ASN A 9 4.03 11.64 8.02
CA ASN A 9 4.41 10.53 8.90
C ASN A 9 3.94 9.19 8.30
N ALA A 10 2.68 9.07 7.91
CA ALA A 10 2.15 7.81 7.39
C ALA A 10 2.87 7.31 6.12
N VAL A 11 3.19 8.21 5.17
CA VAL A 11 3.92 7.88 3.94
C VAL A 11 5.36 7.48 4.25
N GLU A 12 6.02 8.16 5.20
CA GLU A 12 7.34 7.78 5.67
C GLU A 12 7.33 6.37 6.29
N LEU A 13 6.43 6.12 7.25
CA LEU A 13 6.33 4.82 7.91
C LEU A 13 5.99 3.71 6.92
N GLN A 14 5.09 3.96 5.97
CA GLN A 14 4.76 3.02 4.89
C GLN A 14 6.00 2.68 4.05
N THR A 15 6.79 3.68 3.68
CA THR A 15 7.98 3.49 2.85
C THR A 15 9.02 2.65 3.58
N ARG A 16 9.32 3.00 4.84
CA ARG A 16 10.32 2.30 5.66
C ARG A 16 9.87 0.88 6.01
N SER A 17 8.62 0.69 6.41
CA SER A 17 8.08 -0.63 6.77
C SER A 17 8.05 -1.57 5.55
N TYR A 18 7.80 -1.05 4.35
CA TYR A 18 7.95 -1.83 3.11
C TYR A 18 9.40 -2.16 2.79
N ALA A 19 10.35 -1.24 3.07
CA ALA A 19 11.77 -1.53 2.93
C ALA A 19 12.20 -2.68 3.85
N LEU A 20 11.71 -2.70 5.10
CA LEU A 20 11.93 -3.81 6.02
C LEU A 20 11.36 -5.14 5.51
N LEU A 21 10.13 -5.13 4.97
CA LEU A 21 9.53 -6.33 4.36
C LEU A 21 10.37 -6.89 3.20
N ARG A 22 10.87 -6.01 2.32
CA ARG A 22 11.74 -6.42 1.21
C ARG A 22 13.06 -6.98 1.71
N TRP A 23 13.67 -6.33 2.70
CA TRP A 23 14.91 -6.82 3.30
C TRP A 23 14.69 -8.20 3.95
N LEU A 24 13.60 -8.40 4.69
CA LEU A 24 13.26 -9.68 5.32
C LEU A 24 13.14 -10.79 4.27
N ALA A 25 12.46 -10.51 3.15
CA ALA A 25 12.33 -11.47 2.06
C ALA A 25 13.67 -11.83 1.42
N GLN A 26 14.59 -10.86 1.29
CA GLN A 26 15.95 -11.11 0.81
C GLN A 26 16.80 -11.89 1.84
N ALA A 27 16.62 -11.62 3.13
CA ALA A 27 17.29 -12.36 4.19
C ALA A 27 16.85 -13.83 4.22
N VAL A 28 15.57 -14.11 3.99
CA VAL A 28 15.06 -15.48 3.78
C VAL A 28 15.71 -16.12 2.54
N GLN A 29 15.76 -15.39 1.43
CA GLN A 29 16.37 -15.90 0.18
C GLN A 29 17.86 -16.24 0.35
N ARG A 30 18.59 -15.48 1.18
CA ARG A 30 20.01 -15.71 1.49
C ARG A 30 20.23 -16.77 2.59
N GLY A 31 19.17 -17.31 3.19
CA GLY A 31 19.27 -18.27 4.30
C GLY A 31 19.70 -17.66 5.64
N VAL A 32 19.71 -16.32 5.76
CA VAL A 32 20.04 -15.63 7.02
C VAL A 32 18.92 -15.81 8.05
N ILE A 33 17.67 -15.89 7.58
CA ILE A 33 16.48 -16.06 8.42
C ILE A 33 15.68 -17.25 7.88
N GLY A 34 15.32 -18.18 8.77
CA GLY A 34 14.43 -19.29 8.41
C GLY A 34 13.05 -18.78 7.99
N PHE A 35 12.45 -19.41 6.97
CA PHE A 35 11.16 -19.00 6.41
C PHE A 35 10.05 -18.88 7.48
N ASP A 36 9.93 -19.88 8.36
CA ASP A 36 8.89 -19.89 9.39
C ASP A 36 9.09 -18.79 10.44
N ALA A 37 10.34 -18.49 10.78
CA ALA A 37 10.68 -17.38 11.67
C ALA A 37 10.30 -16.03 11.04
N ALA A 38 10.64 -15.82 9.76
CA ALA A 38 10.26 -14.61 9.03
C ALA A 38 8.73 -14.44 8.97
N HIS A 39 8.00 -15.52 8.75
CA HIS A 39 6.53 -15.50 8.70
C HIS A 39 5.90 -15.19 10.06
N ALA A 40 6.46 -15.74 11.15
CA ALA A 40 6.01 -15.45 12.51
C ALA A 40 6.25 -13.98 12.90
N TYR A 41 7.46 -13.46 12.66
CA TYR A 41 7.80 -12.07 12.99
C TYR A 41 6.99 -11.06 12.17
N ALA A 42 6.69 -11.37 10.92
CA ALA A 42 5.96 -10.47 10.03
C ALA A 42 4.44 -10.48 10.20
N ARG A 43 3.90 -11.18 11.19
CA ARG A 43 2.45 -11.23 11.49
C ARG A 43 2.06 -10.62 12.83
N ASP A 44 3.02 -10.39 13.71
CA ASP A 44 2.78 -9.79 15.02
C ASP A 44 3.67 -8.54 15.20
N PRO A 45 3.09 -7.34 15.38
CA PRO A 45 3.85 -6.12 15.63
C PRO A 45 4.82 -6.23 16.81
N ALA A 46 4.46 -6.95 17.88
CA ALA A 46 5.32 -7.08 19.05
C ALA A 46 6.53 -7.98 18.75
N ALA A 47 6.29 -9.14 18.12
CA ALA A 47 7.36 -10.01 17.65
C ALA A 47 8.28 -9.30 16.63
N ALA A 48 7.72 -8.53 15.70
CA ALA A 48 8.47 -7.73 14.73
C ALA A 48 9.39 -6.73 15.43
N ALA A 49 8.88 -6.03 16.45
CA ALA A 49 9.64 -5.07 17.23
C ALA A 49 10.81 -5.72 17.97
N ALA A 50 10.54 -6.80 18.71
CA ALA A 50 11.55 -7.54 19.46
C ALA A 50 12.63 -8.14 18.55
N TRP A 51 12.26 -8.62 17.38
CA TRP A 51 13.21 -9.13 16.39
C TRP A 51 14.05 -8.00 15.78
N THR A 52 13.41 -6.89 15.37
CA THR A 52 14.09 -5.73 14.79
C THR A 52 15.09 -5.10 15.76
N GLN A 53 14.78 -5.07 17.06
CA GLN A 53 15.69 -4.58 18.09
C GLN A 53 16.95 -5.45 18.20
N ARG A 54 16.80 -6.78 18.14
CA ARG A 54 17.92 -7.73 18.21
C ARG A 54 18.85 -7.66 16.99
N HIS A 55 18.30 -7.38 15.82
CA HIS A 55 19.03 -7.36 14.55
C HIS A 55 19.30 -5.95 14.02
N ARG A 56 19.19 -4.93 14.87
CA ARG A 56 19.24 -3.51 14.45
C ARG A 56 20.51 -3.16 13.66
N SER A 57 21.66 -3.72 14.03
CA SER A 57 22.94 -3.46 13.37
C SER A 57 23.05 -4.06 11.96
N GLU A 58 22.19 -5.01 11.62
CA GLU A 58 22.17 -5.69 10.31
C GLU A 58 21.19 -5.04 9.31
N LEU A 59 20.31 -4.16 9.81
CA LEU A 59 19.27 -3.55 9.00
C LEU A 59 19.80 -2.32 8.25
N PRO A 60 19.41 -2.14 6.97
CA PRO A 60 19.78 -0.96 6.23
C PRO A 60 19.07 0.28 6.82
N PRO A 61 19.65 1.48 6.69
CA PRO A 61 19.12 2.70 7.32
C PRO A 61 17.66 3.02 6.95
N ASP A 62 17.24 2.68 5.72
CA ASP A 62 15.89 2.92 5.21
C ASP A 62 14.85 1.89 5.68
N ALA A 63 15.27 0.78 6.27
CA ALA A 63 14.41 -0.23 6.89
C ALA A 63 14.36 -0.11 8.43
N LEU A 64 15.15 0.77 9.03
CA LEU A 64 15.14 0.98 10.47
C LEU A 64 13.84 1.66 10.92
N PRO A 65 13.23 1.18 12.03
CA PRO A 65 12.10 1.87 12.62
C PRO A 65 12.53 3.28 13.03
N PRO A 66 11.71 4.30 12.73
CA PRO A 66 11.97 5.65 13.18
C PRO A 66 11.92 5.76 14.70
N GLN A 67 12.54 6.81 15.24
CA GLN A 67 12.50 7.09 16.68
C GLN A 67 11.09 7.49 17.13
N HIS A 68 10.38 8.24 16.29
CA HIS A 68 8.97 8.57 16.47
C HIS A 68 8.09 7.47 15.88
N ASP A 69 6.93 7.22 16.51
CA ASP A 69 5.87 6.30 16.04
C ASP A 69 6.35 4.90 15.58
N SER A 70 7.26 4.30 16.35
CA SER A 70 7.72 2.92 16.12
C SER A 70 6.57 1.91 16.16
N ALA A 71 5.55 2.16 16.99
CA ALA A 71 4.36 1.33 17.05
C ALA A 71 3.58 1.33 15.72
N GLY A 72 3.36 2.51 15.11
CA GLY A 72 2.74 2.63 13.80
C GLY A 72 3.55 1.91 12.71
N PHE A 73 4.87 2.04 12.76
CA PHE A 73 5.78 1.33 11.85
C PHE A 73 5.58 -0.20 11.90
N PHE A 74 5.58 -0.81 13.09
CA PHE A 74 5.46 -2.26 13.22
C PHE A 74 4.05 -2.77 12.89
N ARG A 75 3.01 -1.97 13.13
CA ARG A 75 1.64 -2.28 12.69
C ARG A 75 1.52 -2.31 11.17
N LEU A 76 2.11 -1.33 10.48
CA LEU A 76 2.15 -1.33 9.01
C LEU A 76 2.96 -2.50 8.46
N PHE A 77 4.12 -2.77 9.07
CA PHE A 77 4.97 -3.90 8.71
C PHE A 77 4.22 -5.24 8.79
N ALA A 78 3.60 -5.52 9.95
CA ALA A 78 2.86 -6.76 10.17
C ALA A 78 1.67 -6.91 9.20
N GLY A 79 1.00 -5.80 8.88
CA GLY A 79 -0.15 -5.80 7.98
C GLY A 79 0.17 -6.13 6.52
N TYR A 80 1.44 -6.10 6.07
CA TYR A 80 1.75 -6.38 4.67
C TYR A 80 1.42 -7.81 4.24
N LEU A 81 1.68 -8.80 5.11
CA LEU A 81 1.41 -10.21 4.81
C LEU A 81 -0.08 -10.55 4.89
N ASP A 82 -0.86 -9.76 5.61
CA ASP A 82 -2.31 -9.94 5.70
C ASP A 82 -3.05 -9.27 4.54
N HIS A 83 -2.58 -8.11 4.08
CA HIS A 83 -3.38 -7.26 3.21
C HIS A 83 -2.94 -7.19 1.74
N GLY A 84 -1.74 -7.68 1.38
CA GLY A 84 -1.27 -7.48 0.01
C GLY A 84 -0.10 -8.31 -0.47
N HIS A 85 0.64 -8.96 0.43
CA HIS A 85 1.82 -9.74 0.08
C HIS A 85 1.75 -11.14 0.71
N ARG A 86 2.54 -12.05 0.15
CA ARG A 86 2.77 -13.37 0.74
C ARG A 86 4.24 -13.72 0.63
N LEU A 87 4.75 -14.38 1.66
CA LEU A 87 6.02 -15.09 1.57
C LEU A 87 5.75 -16.45 0.89
N ALA A 88 6.51 -16.76 -0.15
CA ALA A 88 6.48 -18.02 -0.87
C ALA A 88 7.75 -18.80 -0.51
N ARG A 89 7.58 -19.98 0.09
CA ARG A 89 8.69 -20.87 0.45
C ARG A 89 9.45 -21.30 -0.80
N GLU A 90 8.71 -21.62 -1.85
CA GLU A 90 9.22 -21.99 -3.16
C GLU A 90 8.75 -20.94 -4.19
N PRO A 91 9.52 -19.86 -4.40
CA PRO A 91 9.12 -18.77 -5.28
C PRO A 91 9.28 -19.10 -6.77
N GLY A 92 9.52 -20.36 -7.13
CA GLY A 92 9.82 -20.80 -8.49
C GLY A 92 11.04 -20.10 -9.07
N GLN A 93 11.16 -20.14 -10.39
CA GLN A 93 12.24 -19.49 -11.12
C GLN A 93 11.70 -18.35 -12.01
N ARG A 94 12.56 -17.38 -12.31
CA ARG A 94 12.30 -16.33 -13.29
C ARG A 94 13.49 -16.18 -14.24
N PRO A 95 13.26 -15.81 -15.52
CA PRO A 95 14.35 -15.50 -16.42
C PRO A 95 15.06 -14.23 -15.92
N TYR A 96 16.38 -14.25 -15.99
CA TYR A 96 17.25 -13.15 -15.62
C TYR A 96 18.23 -12.91 -16.74
N SER A 97 18.33 -11.66 -17.16
CA SER A 97 19.36 -11.18 -18.06
C SER A 97 20.03 -9.98 -17.41
N PRO A 98 21.37 -9.92 -17.32
CA PRO A 98 22.09 -8.76 -16.84
C PRO A 98 21.60 -7.49 -17.58
N GLY A 99 21.22 -6.47 -16.81
CA GLY A 99 20.72 -5.19 -17.33
C GLY A 99 19.43 -5.24 -18.17
N ALA A 100 18.73 -6.38 -18.21
CA ALA A 100 17.44 -6.58 -18.87
C ALA A 100 17.43 -6.28 -20.38
N HIS A 101 18.56 -6.51 -21.05
CA HIS A 101 18.74 -6.15 -22.47
C HIS A 101 18.13 -7.18 -23.43
N CYS A 102 18.11 -8.46 -23.06
CA CYS A 102 17.61 -9.55 -23.92
C CYS A 102 17.16 -10.78 -23.09
N PHE A 103 15.98 -11.34 -23.39
CA PHE A 103 15.45 -12.53 -22.69
C PHE A 103 15.41 -13.79 -23.58
N CYS A 104 16.35 -13.92 -24.52
CA CYS A 104 16.49 -15.15 -25.30
C CYS A 104 17.19 -16.25 -24.50
N GLU A 105 17.12 -17.48 -24.99
CA GLU A 105 17.69 -18.68 -24.33
C GLU A 105 19.22 -18.63 -24.18
N MET A 106 19.91 -17.81 -24.98
CA MET A 106 21.37 -17.64 -24.91
C MET A 106 21.81 -16.55 -23.92
N CYS A 107 20.97 -15.54 -23.69
CA CYS A 107 21.32 -14.34 -22.90
C CYS A 107 20.59 -14.25 -21.56
N SER A 108 19.71 -15.20 -21.27
CA SER A 108 18.99 -15.28 -20.01
C SER A 108 19.15 -16.65 -19.38
N TRP A 109 19.25 -16.66 -18.06
CA TRP A 109 19.22 -17.89 -17.27
C TRP A 109 18.17 -17.77 -16.18
N PHE A 110 17.76 -18.91 -15.63
CA PHE A 110 16.79 -18.94 -14.55
C PHE A 110 17.46 -18.66 -13.21
N ILE A 111 16.90 -17.73 -12.45
CA ILE A 111 17.24 -17.49 -11.04
C ILE A 111 16.02 -17.75 -10.16
N ASN A 112 16.25 -17.98 -8.88
CA ASN A 112 15.16 -18.04 -7.90
C ASN A 112 14.34 -16.74 -7.93
N GLY A 113 13.03 -16.90 -8.04
CA GLY A 113 12.08 -15.81 -7.88
C GLY A 113 12.16 -15.20 -6.47
N PRO A 114 11.64 -13.98 -6.28
CA PRO A 114 11.60 -13.39 -4.95
C PRO A 114 10.65 -14.17 -4.03
N ASN A 115 11.07 -14.46 -2.80
CA ASN A 115 10.21 -15.05 -1.76
C ASN A 115 9.00 -14.14 -1.45
N LEU A 116 9.09 -12.83 -1.67
CA LEU A 116 7.96 -11.91 -1.53
C LEU A 116 7.17 -11.80 -2.83
N ARG A 117 5.88 -12.10 -2.78
CA ARG A 117 4.96 -11.95 -3.93
C ARG A 117 3.79 -11.05 -3.55
N SER A 118 3.45 -10.09 -4.39
CA SER A 118 2.18 -9.37 -4.26
C SER A 118 1.01 -10.30 -4.58
N ARG A 119 -0.02 -10.25 -3.74
CA ARG A 119 -1.28 -10.96 -3.98
C ARG A 119 -2.04 -10.24 -5.10
N PRO A 120 -2.54 -10.94 -6.13
CA PRO A 120 -3.45 -10.34 -7.08
C PRO A 120 -4.78 -9.99 -6.38
N PRO A 121 -5.35 -8.80 -6.57
CA PRO A 121 -6.66 -8.47 -6.06
C PRO A 121 -7.71 -9.28 -6.81
N THR A 122 -8.62 -9.86 -6.05
CA THR A 122 -9.81 -10.56 -6.54
C THR A 122 -10.92 -9.56 -6.87
N ALA A 123 -11.96 -10.01 -7.58
CA ALA A 123 -13.17 -9.20 -7.79
C ALA A 123 -13.82 -8.77 -6.45
N GLY A 124 -13.72 -9.61 -5.41
CA GLY A 124 -14.19 -9.26 -4.07
C GLY A 124 -13.38 -8.12 -3.44
N ASP A 125 -12.06 -8.12 -3.59
CA ASP A 125 -11.19 -7.04 -3.11
C ASP A 125 -11.51 -5.71 -3.81
N GLN A 126 -11.78 -5.77 -5.12
CA GLN A 126 -12.14 -4.59 -5.91
C GLN A 126 -13.47 -3.99 -5.44
N ARG A 127 -14.49 -4.82 -5.22
CA ARG A 127 -15.79 -4.35 -4.67
C ARG A 127 -15.66 -3.75 -3.27
N ARG A 128 -14.84 -4.36 -2.40
CA ARG A 128 -14.55 -3.78 -1.08
C ARG A 128 -13.84 -2.43 -1.20
N ALA A 129 -12.89 -2.30 -2.12
CA ALA A 129 -12.21 -1.04 -2.39
C ALA A 129 -13.16 0.03 -2.95
N ASP A 130 -14.11 -0.32 -3.82
CA ASP A 130 -15.15 0.60 -4.28
C ASP A 130 -16.02 1.11 -3.11
N ARG A 131 -16.41 0.21 -2.19
CA ARG A 131 -17.15 0.62 -0.99
C ARG A 131 -16.33 1.53 -0.08
N GLN A 132 -15.05 1.22 0.11
CA GLN A 132 -14.16 2.08 0.89
C GLN A 132 -14.02 3.46 0.24
N MET A 133 -13.88 3.54 -1.09
CA MET A 133 -13.83 4.82 -1.81
C MET A 133 -15.11 5.62 -1.63
N ARG A 134 -16.28 4.96 -1.72
CA ARG A 134 -17.57 5.61 -1.46
C ARG A 134 -17.66 6.13 -0.03
N ALA A 135 -17.36 5.30 0.97
CA ALA A 135 -17.39 5.71 2.38
C ALA A 135 -16.48 6.92 2.63
N SER A 136 -15.27 6.91 2.06
CA SER A 136 -14.32 8.02 2.15
C SER A 136 -14.84 9.30 1.48
N LEU A 137 -15.56 9.19 0.35
CA LEU A 137 -16.20 10.34 -0.29
C LEU A 137 -17.37 10.88 0.53
N ASP A 138 -18.18 10.00 1.11
CA ASP A 138 -19.30 10.38 1.97
C ASP A 138 -18.78 11.11 3.22
N GLU A 139 -17.73 10.59 3.87
CA GLU A 139 -17.05 11.26 5.01
C GLU A 139 -16.50 12.64 4.61
N LEU A 140 -15.83 12.74 3.46
CA LEU A 140 -15.31 14.02 2.97
C LEU A 140 -16.43 15.02 2.63
N ALA A 141 -17.55 14.56 2.06
CA ALA A 141 -18.70 15.41 1.76
C ALA A 141 -19.38 15.91 3.03
N LEU A 142 -19.52 15.05 4.04
CA LEU A 142 -20.07 15.40 5.36
C LEU A 142 -19.22 16.48 6.05
N ASP A 143 -17.89 16.38 5.98
CA ASP A 143 -16.98 17.41 6.48
C ASP A 143 -17.18 18.78 5.79
N ARG A 144 -17.77 18.78 4.59
CA ARG A 144 -18.14 19.99 3.83
C ARG A 144 -19.61 20.38 4.00
N GLY A 145 -20.33 19.75 4.91
CA GLY A 145 -21.76 20.00 5.15
C GLY A 145 -22.65 19.53 4.00
N ARG A 146 -22.22 18.53 3.21
CA ARG A 146 -22.97 17.99 2.08
C ARG A 146 -23.33 16.52 2.32
N LEU A 147 -24.45 16.11 1.72
CA LEU A 147 -24.83 14.71 1.56
C LEU A 147 -24.80 14.38 0.06
N LEU A 148 -24.22 13.24 -0.29
CA LEU A 148 -24.18 12.77 -1.67
C LEU A 148 -25.30 11.75 -1.90
N ASP A 149 -26.04 11.91 -2.99
CA ASP A 149 -26.91 10.86 -3.50
C ASP A 149 -26.11 9.82 -4.34
N GLU A 150 -26.76 8.71 -4.68
CA GLU A 150 -26.14 7.63 -5.46
C GLU A 150 -25.68 8.08 -6.86
N ASP A 151 -26.42 9.00 -7.49
CA ASP A 151 -26.13 9.47 -8.84
C ASP A 151 -24.89 10.37 -8.84
N GLN A 152 -24.75 11.22 -7.83
CA GLN A 152 -23.58 12.07 -7.58
C GLN A 152 -22.34 11.22 -7.30
N VAL A 153 -22.42 10.24 -6.40
CA VAL A 153 -21.31 9.29 -6.14
C VAL A 153 -20.94 8.55 -7.43
N GLY A 154 -21.94 8.03 -8.15
CA GLY A 154 -21.75 7.35 -9.42
C GLY A 154 -21.07 8.23 -10.46
N ALA A 155 -21.45 9.51 -10.56
CA ALA A 155 -20.86 10.47 -11.48
C ALA A 155 -19.39 10.76 -11.14
N LEU A 156 -19.05 10.96 -9.88
CA LEU A 156 -17.66 11.14 -9.41
C LEU A 156 -16.82 9.89 -9.72
N MET A 157 -17.36 8.69 -9.44
CA MET A 157 -16.66 7.41 -9.61
C MET A 157 -16.47 6.98 -11.08
N ARG A 158 -17.21 7.57 -12.02
CA ARG A 158 -17.07 7.34 -13.46
C ARG A 158 -15.96 8.18 -14.10
N GLN A 159 -15.60 9.33 -13.51
CA GLN A 159 -14.55 10.19 -14.04
C GLN A 159 -13.17 9.63 -13.65
N PRO A 160 -12.27 9.31 -14.60
CA PRO A 160 -11.01 8.65 -14.29
C PRO A 160 -10.12 9.38 -13.27
N GLU A 161 -10.00 10.70 -13.42
CA GLU A 161 -9.17 11.54 -12.54
C GLU A 161 -9.72 11.58 -11.11
N LEU A 162 -11.04 11.78 -10.96
CA LEU A 162 -11.71 11.77 -9.66
C LEU A 162 -11.72 10.38 -9.02
N ARG A 163 -11.81 9.32 -9.83
CA ARG A 163 -11.71 7.94 -9.37
C ARG A 163 -10.30 7.64 -8.85
N GLU A 164 -9.25 8.10 -9.54
CA GLU A 164 -7.87 7.98 -9.07
C GLU A 164 -7.68 8.77 -7.76
N ALA A 165 -8.17 10.01 -7.69
CA ALA A 165 -8.11 10.85 -6.50
C ALA A 165 -8.82 10.23 -5.30
N ALA A 166 -10.04 9.72 -5.48
CA ALA A 166 -10.80 9.04 -4.43
C ALA A 166 -10.12 7.75 -3.97
N ALA A 167 -9.48 7.00 -4.87
CA ALA A 167 -8.72 5.81 -4.48
C ALA A 167 -7.49 6.18 -3.64
N LEU A 168 -6.82 7.28 -3.98
CA LEU A 168 -5.64 7.77 -3.29
C LEU A 168 -6.01 8.34 -1.91
N TYR A 169 -7.11 9.08 -1.82
CA TYR A 169 -7.71 9.56 -0.57
C TYR A 169 -8.12 8.42 0.36
N ALA A 170 -8.92 7.47 -0.14
CA ALA A 170 -9.32 6.29 0.61
C ALA A 170 -8.14 5.43 1.04
N TYR A 171 -7.11 5.30 0.20
CA TYR A 171 -5.88 4.61 0.59
C TYR A 171 -5.19 5.30 1.77
N ALA A 172 -5.09 6.63 1.75
CA ALA A 172 -4.50 7.40 2.83
C ALA A 172 -5.26 7.23 4.15
N GLU A 173 -6.59 7.21 4.13
CA GLU A 173 -7.40 6.91 5.32
C GLU A 173 -7.16 5.50 5.85
N THR A 174 -7.14 4.49 4.98
CA THR A 174 -6.82 3.11 5.41
C THR A 174 -5.39 3.00 5.93
N LEU A 175 -4.46 3.82 5.44
CA LEU A 175 -3.08 3.86 5.90
C LEU A 175 -3.00 4.43 7.32
N LEU A 176 -3.61 5.59 7.57
CA LEU A 176 -3.70 6.20 8.90
C LEU A 176 -4.38 5.28 9.91
N ARG A 177 -5.50 4.65 9.51
CA ARG A 177 -6.24 3.70 10.35
C ARG A 177 -5.35 2.53 10.78
N ARG A 178 -4.64 1.89 9.84
CA ARG A 178 -3.72 0.79 10.13
C ARG A 178 -2.54 1.22 11.00
N MET A 179 -1.98 2.41 10.73
CA MET A 179 -0.92 2.99 11.55
C MET A 179 -1.36 3.21 13.01
N ARG A 180 -2.64 3.53 13.24
CA ARG A 180 -3.23 3.71 14.57
C ARG A 180 -3.73 2.39 15.21
N GLY A 181 -3.57 1.25 14.54
CA GLY A 181 -4.03 -0.06 15.03
C GLY A 181 -5.49 -0.40 14.70
N GLY A 182 -6.16 0.43 13.92
CA GLY A 182 -7.44 0.08 13.34
C GLY A 182 -7.30 -0.95 12.22
N GLY A 183 -8.26 -1.86 12.11
CA GLY A 183 -8.30 -2.86 11.04
C GLY A 183 -8.66 -2.27 9.68
N CYS A 184 -8.36 -3.03 8.63
CA CYS A 184 -8.86 -2.81 7.28
C CYS A 184 -9.25 -4.16 6.68
N GLU A 185 -10.32 -4.20 5.90
CA GLU A 185 -10.73 -5.44 5.24
C GLU A 185 -9.60 -5.99 4.35
N THR A 186 -9.38 -7.30 4.41
CA THR A 186 -8.34 -7.96 3.61
C THR A 186 -8.46 -7.61 2.14
N GLY A 187 -7.34 -7.14 1.59
CA GLY A 187 -7.20 -6.81 0.18
C GLY A 187 -7.63 -5.42 -0.26
N VAL A 188 -8.33 -4.67 0.59
CA VAL A 188 -8.67 -3.28 0.28
C VAL A 188 -7.43 -2.43 0.02
N PRO A 189 -6.37 -2.46 0.87
CA PRO A 189 -5.19 -1.62 0.62
C PRO A 189 -4.51 -1.90 -0.72
N ILE A 190 -4.37 -3.18 -1.12
CA ILE A 190 -3.74 -3.52 -2.41
C ILE A 190 -4.66 -3.18 -3.60
N ALA A 191 -5.97 -3.37 -3.46
CA ALA A 191 -6.93 -3.02 -4.51
C ALA A 191 -7.01 -1.51 -4.74
N LEU A 192 -7.00 -0.70 -3.68
CA LEU A 192 -6.90 0.75 -3.75
C LEU A 192 -5.56 1.19 -4.36
N TRP A 193 -4.44 0.64 -3.88
CA TRP A 193 -3.10 0.94 -4.40
C TRP A 193 -3.01 0.76 -5.91
N ARG A 194 -3.57 -0.32 -6.46
CA ARG A 194 -3.54 -0.57 -7.90
C ARG A 194 -4.30 0.48 -8.72
N ARG A 195 -5.26 1.20 -8.15
CA ARG A 195 -6.05 2.19 -8.91
C ARG A 195 -5.26 3.44 -9.27
N PHE A 196 -4.24 3.78 -8.49
CA PHE A 196 -3.41 4.97 -8.74
C PHE A 196 -1.93 4.63 -9.02
N ALA A 197 -1.44 3.46 -8.60
CA ALA A 197 -0.04 3.07 -8.80
C ALA A 197 0.17 2.17 -10.03
N TRP A 198 -0.88 1.79 -10.76
CA TRP A 198 -0.81 0.98 -11.97
C TRP A 198 -1.40 1.75 -13.16
N THR A 199 -0.97 1.38 -14.37
CA THR A 199 -1.49 1.89 -15.63
C THR A 199 -2.82 1.19 -15.98
N ALA A 200 -3.59 1.78 -16.90
CA ALA A 200 -4.82 1.18 -17.41
C ALA A 200 -4.59 -0.21 -18.05
N GLN A 201 -3.39 -0.47 -18.57
CA GLN A 201 -2.99 -1.75 -19.17
C GLN A 201 -2.62 -2.81 -18.11
N GLY A 202 -2.74 -2.49 -16.81
CA GLY A 202 -2.48 -3.46 -15.74
C GLY A 202 -1.00 -3.68 -15.45
N ALA A 203 -0.14 -2.67 -15.69
CA ALA A 203 1.26 -2.69 -15.29
C ALA A 203 1.55 -1.64 -14.20
N PRO A 204 2.45 -1.88 -13.22
CA PRO A 204 2.86 -0.85 -12.27
C PRO A 204 3.41 0.40 -12.97
N LYS A 205 3.02 1.60 -12.53
CA LYS A 205 3.60 2.87 -13.00
C LYS A 205 5.10 2.90 -12.68
N ARG A 206 5.95 3.09 -13.70
CA ARG A 206 7.42 3.01 -13.55
C ARG A 206 7.92 4.07 -12.56
N LYS A 207 8.75 3.66 -11.59
CA LYS A 207 9.32 4.53 -10.53
C LYS A 207 8.26 5.25 -9.68
N PHE A 208 7.01 4.78 -9.66
CA PHE A 208 5.98 5.36 -8.81
C PHE A 208 6.39 5.30 -7.33
N ARG A 209 6.18 6.41 -6.63
CA ARG A 209 6.32 6.52 -5.18
C ARG A 209 5.12 7.28 -4.66
N LEU A 210 4.49 6.76 -3.60
CA LEU A 210 3.47 7.52 -2.89
C LEU A 210 4.14 8.76 -2.28
N ARG A 211 3.50 9.92 -2.44
CA ARG A 211 3.98 11.21 -1.92
C ARG A 211 2.84 11.92 -1.22
N THR A 212 3.15 12.63 -0.15
CA THR A 212 2.20 13.47 0.58
C THR A 212 1.48 14.44 -0.36
N ASP A 213 2.20 15.12 -1.25
CA ASP A 213 1.59 16.09 -2.16
C ASP A 213 0.56 15.48 -3.10
N ALA A 214 0.74 14.21 -3.50
CA ALA A 214 -0.25 13.52 -4.31
C ALA A 214 -1.55 13.25 -3.52
N VAL A 215 -1.44 12.91 -2.23
CA VAL A 215 -2.59 12.73 -1.33
C VAL A 215 -3.29 14.07 -1.09
N MET A 216 -2.55 15.12 -0.81
CA MET A 216 -3.12 16.45 -0.56
C MET A 216 -3.77 17.04 -1.82
N ALA A 217 -3.15 16.85 -2.99
CA ALA A 217 -3.74 17.25 -4.27
C ALA A 217 -5.03 16.47 -4.57
N ALA A 218 -5.05 15.15 -4.29
CA ALA A 218 -6.26 14.35 -4.43
C ALA A 218 -7.39 14.84 -3.51
N GLN A 219 -7.10 15.13 -2.24
CA GLN A 219 -8.08 15.71 -1.32
C GLN A 219 -8.61 17.06 -1.83
N ALA A 220 -7.72 17.95 -2.28
CA ALA A 220 -8.11 19.27 -2.78
C ALA A 220 -9.01 19.16 -4.02
N LEU A 221 -8.65 18.31 -4.98
CA LEU A 221 -9.44 18.06 -6.19
C LEU A 221 -10.84 17.53 -5.86
N LEU A 222 -10.93 16.57 -4.94
CA LEU A 222 -12.23 16.04 -4.50
C LEU A 222 -13.06 17.12 -3.80
N ALA A 223 -12.44 17.90 -2.90
CA ALA A 223 -13.12 18.98 -2.19
C ALA A 223 -13.66 20.05 -3.15
N GLU A 224 -12.84 20.52 -4.10
CA GLU A 224 -13.25 21.46 -5.15
C GLU A 224 -14.44 20.90 -5.95
N ARG A 225 -14.36 19.61 -6.32
CA ARG A 225 -15.42 18.99 -7.10
C ARG A 225 -16.73 18.90 -6.32
N LEU A 226 -16.66 18.58 -5.02
CA LEU A 226 -17.82 18.50 -4.13
C LEU A 226 -18.46 19.88 -3.93
N ASP A 227 -17.66 20.93 -3.76
CA ASP A 227 -18.14 22.31 -3.64
C ASP A 227 -18.83 22.78 -4.94
N ALA A 228 -18.38 22.29 -6.10
CA ALA A 228 -18.96 22.59 -7.41
C ALA A 228 -20.17 21.71 -7.80
N LEU A 229 -20.61 20.77 -6.95
CA LEU A 229 -21.83 20.01 -7.24
C LEU A 229 -23.07 20.90 -7.08
N PRO A 230 -24.14 20.65 -7.86
CA PRO A 230 -25.42 21.29 -7.58
C PRO A 230 -25.90 20.94 -6.16
N ALA A 231 -26.74 21.79 -5.57
CA ALA A 231 -27.44 21.45 -4.34
C ALA A 231 -28.30 20.19 -4.57
N PRO A 232 -28.45 19.32 -3.57
CA PRO A 232 -29.40 18.21 -3.69
C PRO A 232 -30.78 18.78 -4.01
N GLY A 233 -31.38 18.26 -5.09
CA GLY A 233 -32.73 18.62 -5.53
C GLY A 233 -33.82 17.98 -4.70
#